data_AF-A0A1G2Y5R2-F1
#
_entry.id   AF-A0A1G2Y5R2-F1
#
_cell.length_a   1.000
_cell.length_b   1.000
_cell.length_c   1.000
_cell.angle_alpha   90.00
_cell.angle_beta   90.00
_cell.angle_gamma   90.00
#
_symmetry.space_group_name_H-M   'P 1'
#
loop_
_entity.id
_entity.type
_entity.pdbx_description
1 polymer ?
#
loop_
_entity_poly.entity_id
_entity_poly.type
_entity_poly.pdbx_seq_one_letter_code
_entity_poly.pdbx_strand_id
1 'polypeptide(L)'
;MKSKLFFCGLIMIGCSNVFGNPRCSSQDEKYLRQILRETWAYLDNHLAKETGFPTDSQHTGGTTNTTNIGLYLAAIGPAEKMGLISRADALERIIKITESVKKIESRNGFIYNWIDVGGDTKMGEGVMAVSDFNKLITGLILVRQFFPELADWASPLIERVNWNVLYDKQSGKTYWGYDIKNDTPVGLGNFWLASDCRLVMFYMIARGQPVKIWDDAKRVKVCVEGLTFYEPGYGFGGLFMSAMDAIFLDPPSREEMGSIIGDFAWHQITQAKDRDLKVWGWSNCNIPGKGYTEGGYLPWRVVTPHASALVIEYYPQHVIKNLHRLDEMGMTAPIIENKNFGFRDSIDLKTGKVDDRYLSLDQAMLFLSLTNYLEDGMVRKYFAKDTMVKTGFEILGSRLSENPSLIEKWNRRDASEPQQLPPKKSSDFVMDMKQPNELELNTNVWGGGKIEAKFAEEGLIAEFDFGSEKESEANIEISFPEIDIRNLNSIEAVCSGSCKENFGGMRLYLYDDQGQSQYTFIDDIKPEMKKYIIFESSIYGMLAKSFAVNKFVIKLWAKPWYYTNQRTTAKSGKLVIEKIIFK
;
A
#
# COMPACT_ATOMS: atom_id res chain seq x y z
N MET A 1 59.26 39.94 -8.80
CA MET A 1 57.89 40.37 -8.45
C MET A 1 57.23 40.93 -9.71
N LYS A 2 55.93 40.61 -9.94
CA LYS A 2 55.04 40.99 -11.07
C LYS A 2 55.13 40.05 -12.31
N SER A 3 54.34 38.98 -12.35
CA SER A 3 52.93 38.84 -12.77
C SER A 3 52.75 38.69 -14.29
N LYS A 4 52.66 37.46 -14.78
CA LYS A 4 52.21 37.13 -16.15
C LYS A 4 50.70 36.82 -16.11
N LEU A 5 49.92 37.63 -16.82
CA LEU A 5 48.54 37.34 -17.20
C LEU A 5 48.55 36.17 -18.19
N PHE A 6 47.77 35.12 -17.91
CA PHE A 6 47.41 34.10 -18.89
C PHE A 6 45.93 34.28 -19.26
N PHE A 7 45.70 34.54 -20.55
CA PHE A 7 44.39 34.51 -21.18
C PHE A 7 44.04 33.04 -21.45
N CYS A 8 43.10 32.47 -20.71
CA CYS A 8 42.51 31.17 -21.05
C CYS A 8 41.20 31.40 -21.80
N GLY A 9 41.18 31.04 -23.08
CA GLY A 9 39.97 30.93 -23.87
C GLY A 9 39.06 29.83 -23.30
N LEU A 10 37.81 30.19 -23.03
CA LEU A 10 36.74 29.24 -22.75
C LEU A 10 36.44 28.44 -24.03
N ILE A 11 36.72 27.13 -23.99
CA ILE A 11 36.05 26.16 -24.87
C ILE A 11 34.81 25.69 -24.10
N MET A 12 33.64 26.12 -24.56
CA MET A 12 32.36 25.53 -24.18
C MET A 12 32.29 24.11 -24.72
N ILE A 13 32.51 23.12 -23.86
CA ILE A 13 32.18 21.72 -24.15
C ILE A 13 30.80 21.46 -23.55
N GLY A 14 29.79 21.55 -24.41
CA GLY A 14 28.52 20.87 -24.18
C GLY A 14 28.75 19.37 -24.34
N CYS A 15 28.82 18.65 -23.22
CA CYS A 15 28.72 17.19 -23.19
C CYS A 15 27.72 16.82 -22.09
N SER A 16 26.52 16.43 -22.51
CA SER A 16 25.66 15.51 -21.77
C SER A 16 26.41 14.18 -21.62
N ASN A 17 27.24 14.09 -20.58
CA ASN A 17 27.80 12.81 -20.16
C ASN A 17 26.69 12.01 -19.48
N VAL A 18 26.01 11.18 -20.27
CA VAL A 18 25.28 10.01 -19.74
C VAL A 18 26.36 9.02 -19.31
N PHE A 19 26.95 9.25 -18.14
CA PHE A 19 27.65 8.17 -17.43
C PHE A 19 26.56 7.22 -16.96
N GLY A 20 26.61 5.95 -17.41
CA GLY A 20 25.63 4.93 -17.02
C GLY A 20 25.51 4.80 -15.50
N ASN A 21 24.37 4.30 -15.03
CA ASN A 21 24.11 4.15 -13.61
C ASN A 21 25.09 3.11 -13.02
N PRO A 22 26.02 3.49 -12.13
CA PRO A 22 27.05 2.58 -11.62
C PRO A 22 26.47 1.44 -10.75
N ARG A 23 25.16 1.46 -10.47
CA ARG A 23 24.46 0.47 -9.65
C ARG A 23 23.86 -0.71 -10.44
N CYS A 24 23.93 -0.72 -11.77
CA CYS A 24 23.52 -1.87 -12.59
C CYS A 24 24.37 -1.99 -13.88
N SER A 25 24.23 -3.10 -14.61
CA SER A 25 24.91 -3.25 -15.90
C SER A 25 24.28 -2.34 -16.97
N SER A 26 25.01 -2.03 -18.04
CA SER A 26 24.46 -1.24 -19.14
C SER A 26 23.26 -1.92 -19.83
N GLN A 27 23.19 -3.25 -19.81
CA GLN A 27 22.07 -4.00 -20.36
C GLN A 27 20.83 -3.88 -19.46
N ASP A 28 21.02 -3.97 -18.14
CA ASP A 28 19.94 -3.77 -17.17
C ASP A 28 19.43 -2.33 -17.21
N GLU A 29 20.33 -1.35 -17.30
CA GLU A 29 19.95 0.06 -17.44
C GLU A 29 19.10 0.26 -18.71
N LYS A 30 19.49 -0.35 -19.84
CA LYS A 30 18.72 -0.29 -21.08
C LYS A 30 17.33 -0.91 -20.92
N TYR A 31 17.23 -2.04 -20.22
CA TYR A 31 15.96 -2.70 -19.91
C TYR A 31 15.07 -1.83 -19.03
N LEU A 32 15.60 -1.30 -17.91
CA LEU A 32 14.85 -0.42 -17.02
C LEU A 32 14.38 0.86 -17.73
N ARG A 33 15.23 1.45 -18.58
CA ARG A 33 14.84 2.61 -19.41
C ARG A 33 13.77 2.25 -20.45
N GLN A 34 13.75 1.02 -20.95
CA GLN A 34 12.66 0.53 -21.80
C GLN A 34 11.35 0.47 -21.02
N ILE A 35 11.33 -0.23 -19.88
CA ILE A 35 10.14 -0.32 -19.02
C ILE A 35 9.65 1.09 -18.65
N LEU A 36 10.55 1.99 -18.23
CA LEU A 36 10.21 3.38 -17.91
C LEU A 36 9.50 4.09 -19.06
N ARG A 37 9.98 3.94 -20.30
CA ARG A 37 9.35 4.55 -21.49
C ARG A 37 7.98 3.94 -21.82
N GLU A 38 7.83 2.63 -21.66
CA GLU A 38 6.58 1.93 -21.91
C GLU A 38 5.52 2.30 -20.84
N THR A 39 5.93 2.38 -19.58
CA THR A 39 5.09 2.89 -18.49
C THR A 39 4.71 4.36 -18.68
N TRP A 40 5.64 5.21 -19.16
CA TRP A 40 5.29 6.57 -19.55
C TRP A 40 4.28 6.59 -20.70
N ALA A 41 4.46 5.75 -21.72
CA ALA A 41 3.52 5.66 -22.83
C ALA A 41 2.08 5.36 -22.36
N TYR A 42 1.92 4.58 -21.29
CA TYR A 42 0.62 4.41 -20.65
C TYR A 42 0.09 5.73 -20.07
N LEU A 43 0.87 6.38 -19.20
CA LEU A 43 0.47 7.63 -18.52
C LEU A 43 0.18 8.75 -19.53
N ASP A 44 0.89 8.74 -20.65
CA ASP A 44 0.75 9.70 -21.74
C ASP A 44 -0.55 9.53 -22.54
N ASN A 45 -1.05 8.29 -22.66
CA ASN A 45 -2.18 7.97 -23.54
C ASN A 45 -3.53 7.88 -22.83
N HIS A 46 -3.55 7.70 -21.51
CA HIS A 46 -4.78 7.48 -20.74
C HIS A 46 -5.16 8.71 -19.92
N LEU A 47 -5.40 9.81 -20.64
CA LEU A 47 -5.82 11.09 -20.10
C LEU A 47 -7.22 11.44 -20.62
N ALA A 48 -8.07 11.94 -19.74
CA ALA A 48 -9.38 12.45 -20.09
C ALA A 48 -9.25 13.73 -20.94
N LYS A 49 -10.01 13.80 -22.03
CA LYS A 49 -9.91 14.90 -22.99
C LYS A 49 -10.46 16.20 -22.42
N GLU A 50 -11.43 16.14 -21.54
CA GLU A 50 -12.15 17.28 -20.99
C GLU A 50 -11.31 17.98 -19.92
N THR A 51 -10.80 17.19 -18.98
CA THR A 51 -10.11 17.69 -17.77
C THR A 51 -8.59 17.61 -17.83
N GLY A 52 -8.05 16.75 -18.71
CA GLY A 52 -6.63 16.39 -18.72
C GLY A 52 -6.22 15.42 -17.59
N PHE A 53 -7.17 14.99 -16.75
CA PHE A 53 -6.86 14.06 -15.66
C PHE A 53 -6.46 12.68 -16.18
N PRO A 54 -5.55 11.96 -15.50
CA PRO A 54 -5.37 10.54 -15.75
C PRO A 54 -6.67 9.79 -15.42
N THR A 55 -7.07 8.87 -16.28
CA THR A 55 -8.15 7.91 -15.96
C THR A 55 -7.66 6.93 -14.91
N ASP A 56 -8.56 6.24 -14.19
CA ASP A 56 -8.15 5.29 -13.15
C ASP A 56 -7.43 4.06 -13.72
N SER A 57 -7.87 3.63 -14.89
CA SER A 57 -7.28 2.54 -15.68
C SER A 57 -7.28 2.88 -17.16
N GLN A 58 -6.91 1.93 -18.03
CA GLN A 58 -7.00 2.08 -19.47
C GLN A 58 -8.43 2.30 -20.00
N HIS A 59 -9.46 2.04 -19.19
CA HIS A 59 -10.85 2.23 -19.58
C HIS A 59 -11.21 3.73 -19.61
N THR A 60 -11.88 4.15 -20.68
CA THR A 60 -12.26 5.54 -20.90
C THR A 60 -13.49 5.96 -20.08
N GLY A 61 -13.49 7.19 -19.58
CA GLY A 61 -14.60 7.77 -18.82
C GLY A 61 -14.56 7.40 -17.33
N GLY A 62 -15.67 7.70 -16.63
CA GLY A 62 -15.82 7.38 -15.21
C GLY A 62 -15.11 8.36 -14.28
N THR A 63 -14.56 7.83 -13.19
CA THR A 63 -13.89 8.64 -12.16
C THR A 63 -12.40 8.37 -12.13
N THR A 64 -11.65 9.35 -11.66
CA THR A 64 -10.26 9.24 -11.20
C THR A 64 -10.20 9.58 -9.71
N ASN A 65 -9.01 9.58 -9.13
CA ASN A 65 -8.80 10.02 -7.76
C ASN A 65 -7.66 11.02 -7.63
N THR A 66 -7.61 11.68 -6.47
CA THR A 66 -6.58 12.68 -6.16
C THR A 66 -5.16 12.10 -6.18
N THR A 67 -5.02 10.81 -5.90
CA THR A 67 -3.76 10.08 -5.98
C THR A 67 -3.24 10.00 -7.41
N ASN A 68 -4.07 9.54 -8.34
CA ASN A 68 -3.72 9.45 -9.77
C ASN A 68 -3.33 10.82 -10.32
N ILE A 69 -4.12 11.85 -10.06
CA ILE A 69 -3.83 13.23 -10.52
C ILE A 69 -2.49 13.70 -9.95
N GLY A 70 -2.26 13.50 -8.65
CA GLY A 70 -1.04 13.91 -7.98
C GLY A 70 0.21 13.22 -8.49
N LEU A 71 0.18 11.89 -8.62
CA LEU A 71 1.31 11.12 -9.13
C LEU A 71 1.58 11.41 -10.61
N TYR A 72 0.55 11.64 -11.42
CA TYR A 72 0.73 12.07 -12.81
C TYR A 72 1.40 13.45 -12.89
N LEU A 73 0.94 14.44 -12.11
CA LEU A 73 1.59 15.75 -12.02
C LEU A 73 3.07 15.63 -11.58
N ALA A 74 3.36 14.73 -10.63
CA ALA A 74 4.72 14.43 -10.21
C ALA A 74 5.58 13.81 -11.33
N ALA A 75 4.99 13.05 -12.25
CA ALA A 75 5.68 12.37 -13.35
C ALA A 75 6.01 13.28 -14.54
N ILE A 76 5.24 14.37 -14.75
CA ILE A 76 5.44 15.30 -15.89
C ILE A 76 6.85 15.91 -15.88
N GLY A 77 7.35 16.35 -14.72
CA GLY A 77 8.67 16.96 -14.58
C GLY A 77 9.82 16.03 -15.02
N PRO A 78 9.92 14.82 -14.43
CA PRO A 78 10.88 13.82 -14.89
C PRO A 78 10.74 13.43 -16.37
N ALA A 79 9.51 13.29 -16.87
CA ALA A 79 9.28 12.98 -18.29
C ALA A 79 9.83 14.08 -19.21
N GLU A 80 9.65 15.35 -18.86
CA GLU A 80 10.27 16.48 -19.57
C GLU A 80 11.80 16.44 -19.50
N LYS A 81 12.37 16.21 -18.30
CA LYS A 81 13.83 16.16 -18.13
C LYS A 81 14.51 15.03 -18.88
N MET A 82 13.83 13.91 -19.04
CA MET A 82 14.31 12.76 -19.80
C MET A 82 13.98 12.85 -21.30
N GLY A 83 13.32 13.93 -21.75
CA GLY A 83 12.98 14.15 -23.16
C GLY A 83 11.84 13.26 -23.70
N LEU A 84 10.99 12.73 -22.82
CA LEU A 84 9.82 11.93 -23.20
C LEU A 84 8.66 12.79 -23.70
N ILE A 85 8.61 14.05 -23.27
CA ILE A 85 7.71 15.11 -23.76
C ILE A 85 8.48 16.42 -23.87
N SER A 86 7.99 17.34 -24.70
CA SER A 86 8.59 18.69 -24.77
C SER A 86 8.18 19.54 -23.57
N ARG A 87 8.95 20.61 -23.31
CA ARG A 87 8.58 21.62 -22.31
C ARG A 87 7.20 22.23 -22.60
N ALA A 88 6.88 22.49 -23.86
CA ALA A 88 5.60 23.06 -24.27
C ALA A 88 4.43 22.11 -23.94
N ASP A 89 4.57 20.83 -24.27
CA ASP A 89 3.55 19.81 -23.96
C ASP A 89 3.34 19.66 -22.45
N ALA A 90 4.44 19.70 -21.68
CA ALA A 90 4.37 19.65 -20.23
C ALA A 90 3.60 20.83 -19.65
N LEU A 91 3.88 22.05 -20.11
CA LEU A 91 3.18 23.26 -19.66
C LEU A 91 1.69 23.21 -20.00
N GLU A 92 1.33 22.82 -21.22
CA GLU A 92 -0.07 22.69 -21.66
C GLU A 92 -0.86 21.72 -20.75
N ARG A 93 -0.28 20.54 -20.49
CA ARG A 93 -0.90 19.51 -19.63
C ARG A 93 -1.11 20.00 -18.21
N ILE A 94 -0.08 20.61 -17.62
CA ILE A 94 -0.15 21.12 -16.24
C ILE A 94 -1.20 22.24 -16.14
N ILE A 95 -1.22 23.19 -17.08
CA ILE A 95 -2.22 24.26 -17.10
C ILE A 95 -3.62 23.64 -17.17
N LYS A 96 -3.86 22.71 -18.10
CA LYS A 96 -5.16 22.07 -18.25
C LYS A 96 -5.62 21.35 -16.97
N ILE A 97 -4.75 20.56 -16.35
CA ILE A 97 -5.07 19.83 -15.11
C ILE A 97 -5.34 20.81 -13.97
N THR A 98 -4.45 21.79 -13.76
CA THR A 98 -4.60 22.74 -12.64
C THR A 98 -5.85 23.60 -12.80
N GLU A 99 -6.19 24.04 -14.02
CA GLU A 99 -7.46 24.73 -14.29
C GLU A 99 -8.68 23.85 -14.05
N SER A 100 -8.60 22.55 -14.35
CA SER A 100 -9.68 21.61 -14.03
C SER A 100 -9.84 21.41 -12.51
N VAL A 101 -8.74 21.23 -11.78
CA VAL A 101 -8.74 21.10 -10.31
C VAL A 101 -9.28 22.37 -9.62
N LYS A 102 -8.98 23.57 -10.17
CA LYS A 102 -9.50 24.84 -9.63
C LYS A 102 -11.03 24.92 -9.67
N LYS A 103 -11.67 24.30 -10.66
CA LYS A 103 -13.13 24.34 -10.84
C LYS A 103 -13.88 23.38 -9.91
N ILE A 104 -13.23 22.32 -9.44
CA ILE A 104 -13.84 21.35 -8.53
C ILE A 104 -14.24 22.04 -7.23
N GLU A 105 -15.50 21.84 -6.82
CA GLU A 105 -16.00 22.37 -5.55
C GLU A 105 -15.16 21.84 -4.39
N SER A 106 -14.73 22.75 -3.52
CA SER A 106 -13.85 22.44 -2.39
C SER A 106 -14.37 23.07 -1.10
N ARG A 107 -14.01 22.47 0.04
CA ARG A 107 -14.21 23.06 1.37
C ARG A 107 -12.93 22.93 2.16
N ASN A 108 -12.51 24.00 2.84
CA ASN A 108 -11.21 24.05 3.52
C ASN A 108 -10.01 23.68 2.60
N GLY A 109 -10.18 23.88 1.28
CA GLY A 109 -9.19 23.52 0.26
C GLY A 109 -9.18 22.04 -0.16
N PHE A 110 -9.93 21.17 0.52
CA PHE A 110 -10.07 19.76 0.20
C PHE A 110 -11.12 19.51 -0.89
N ILE A 111 -10.87 18.49 -1.72
CA ILE A 111 -11.80 17.97 -2.74
C ILE A 111 -12.07 16.48 -2.48
N TYR A 112 -13.17 15.95 -3.04
CA TYR A 112 -13.54 14.55 -2.87
C TYR A 112 -12.49 13.61 -3.44
N ASN A 113 -12.41 12.40 -2.88
CA ASN A 113 -11.44 11.41 -3.35
C ASN A 113 -11.71 11.03 -4.81
N TRP A 114 -12.92 10.58 -5.10
CA TRP A 114 -13.35 10.23 -6.46
C TRP A 114 -13.85 11.47 -7.21
N ILE A 115 -13.28 11.70 -8.39
CA ILE A 115 -13.47 12.89 -9.21
C ILE A 115 -13.91 12.44 -10.59
N ASP A 116 -14.97 13.03 -11.12
CA ASP A 116 -15.43 12.76 -12.48
C ASP A 116 -14.40 13.25 -13.52
N VAL A 117 -14.05 12.39 -14.48
CA VAL A 117 -13.06 12.76 -15.51
C VAL A 117 -13.66 13.60 -16.64
N GLY A 118 -14.99 13.59 -16.79
CA GLY A 118 -15.74 14.38 -17.77
C GLY A 118 -15.92 15.85 -17.39
N GLY A 119 -15.57 16.21 -16.15
CA GLY A 119 -15.57 17.58 -15.67
C GLY A 119 -16.80 17.97 -14.85
N ASP A 120 -17.57 17.02 -14.32
CA ASP A 120 -18.50 17.36 -13.24
C ASP A 120 -17.70 17.84 -12.01
N THR A 121 -17.98 19.08 -11.61
CA THR A 121 -17.28 19.77 -10.53
C THR A 121 -18.02 19.72 -9.20
N LYS A 122 -19.23 19.16 -9.18
CA LYS A 122 -20.08 19.15 -7.99
C LYS A 122 -19.47 18.32 -6.88
N MET A 123 -19.71 18.74 -5.63
CA MET A 123 -19.43 17.93 -4.45
C MET A 123 -20.17 16.58 -4.54
N GLY A 124 -19.41 15.49 -4.66
CA GLY A 124 -19.93 14.13 -4.69
C GLY A 124 -20.40 13.63 -3.32
N GLU A 125 -20.71 12.33 -3.23
CA GLU A 125 -20.96 11.65 -1.96
C GLU A 125 -19.66 11.03 -1.42
N GLY A 126 -19.51 10.98 -0.10
CA GLY A 126 -18.37 10.33 0.57
C GLY A 126 -17.48 11.27 1.37
N VAL A 127 -16.28 10.79 1.69
CA VAL A 127 -15.31 11.47 2.54
C VAL A 127 -14.02 11.66 1.76
N MET A 128 -13.35 12.80 1.92
CA MET A 128 -11.97 12.96 1.49
C MET A 128 -11.06 12.13 2.39
N ALA A 129 -10.41 11.12 1.84
CA ALA A 129 -9.40 10.33 2.54
C ALA A 129 -8.03 11.02 2.42
N VAL A 130 -7.38 11.25 3.55
CA VAL A 130 -6.10 11.97 3.57
C VAL A 130 -4.96 11.16 2.94
N SER A 131 -5.07 9.83 2.93
CA SER A 131 -4.18 8.88 2.23
C SER A 131 -4.03 9.22 0.76
N ASP A 132 -5.14 9.59 0.12
CA ASP A 132 -5.18 9.90 -1.30
C ASP A 132 -4.83 11.36 -1.58
N PHE A 133 -5.49 12.27 -0.85
CA PHE A 133 -5.42 13.71 -1.14
C PHE A 133 -4.00 14.29 -1.07
N ASN A 134 -3.14 13.76 -0.20
CA ASN A 134 -1.79 14.30 -0.03
C ASN A 134 -0.92 14.17 -1.29
N LYS A 135 -1.20 13.22 -2.19
CA LYS A 135 -0.45 13.04 -3.43
C LYS A 135 -0.75 14.13 -4.44
N LEU A 136 -1.97 14.67 -4.47
CA LEU A 136 -2.29 15.86 -5.26
C LEU A 136 -1.39 17.04 -4.86
N ILE A 137 -1.23 17.27 -3.55
CA ILE A 137 -0.36 18.33 -3.03
C ILE A 137 1.11 18.07 -3.37
N THR A 138 1.54 16.81 -3.28
CA THR A 138 2.90 16.38 -3.69
C THR A 138 3.18 16.70 -5.16
N GLY A 139 2.26 16.35 -6.05
CA GLY A 139 2.36 16.62 -7.48
C GLY A 139 2.42 18.11 -7.80
N LEU A 140 1.57 18.92 -7.14
CA LEU A 140 1.57 20.38 -7.30
C LEU A 140 2.86 21.03 -6.80
N ILE A 141 3.45 20.53 -5.71
CA ILE A 141 4.77 20.97 -5.24
C ILE A 141 5.82 20.68 -6.32
N LEU A 142 5.84 19.46 -6.87
CA LEU A 142 6.79 19.11 -7.92
C LEU A 142 6.58 19.94 -9.19
N VAL A 143 5.34 20.24 -9.57
CA VAL A 143 5.03 21.16 -10.66
C VAL A 143 5.75 22.49 -10.46
N ARG A 144 5.58 23.17 -9.32
CA ARG A 144 6.24 24.48 -9.12
C ARG A 144 7.76 24.39 -9.01
N GLN A 145 8.33 23.23 -8.67
CA GLN A 145 9.78 23.03 -8.61
C GLN A 145 10.41 22.69 -9.97
N PHE A 146 9.72 21.93 -10.82
CA PHE A 146 10.17 21.63 -12.20
C PHE A 146 9.80 22.74 -13.19
N PHE A 147 8.70 23.44 -12.92
CA PHE A 147 8.11 24.49 -13.76
C PHE A 147 7.84 25.76 -12.94
N PRO A 148 8.89 26.52 -12.56
CA PRO A 148 8.73 27.77 -11.82
C PRO A 148 7.80 28.78 -12.49
N GLU A 149 7.70 28.76 -13.82
CA GLU A 149 6.76 29.57 -14.59
C GLU A 149 5.28 29.23 -14.33
N LEU A 150 4.99 28.05 -13.79
CA LEU A 150 3.65 27.63 -13.37
C LEU A 150 3.44 27.67 -11.85
N ALA A 151 4.36 28.31 -11.11
CA ALA A 151 4.22 28.48 -9.66
C ALA A 151 2.90 29.18 -9.27
N ASP A 152 2.45 30.15 -10.06
CA ASP A 152 1.19 30.89 -9.83
C ASP A 152 -0.06 30.03 -10.11
N TRP A 153 0.07 28.93 -10.86
CA TRP A 153 -1.03 27.98 -11.05
C TRP A 153 -1.11 26.98 -9.90
N ALA A 154 0.04 26.48 -9.45
CA ALA A 154 0.12 25.45 -8.42
C ALA A 154 -0.05 26.00 -7.00
N SER A 155 0.56 27.15 -6.68
CA SER A 155 0.62 27.67 -5.31
C SER A 155 -0.76 27.94 -4.69
N PRO A 156 -1.73 28.54 -5.38
CA PRO A 156 -3.08 28.72 -4.83
C PRO A 156 -3.78 27.40 -4.47
N LEU A 157 -3.53 26.32 -5.23
CA LEU A 157 -4.09 25.00 -4.97
C LEU A 157 -3.43 24.31 -3.76
N ILE A 158 -2.15 24.58 -3.52
CA ILE A 158 -1.41 24.09 -2.34
C ILE A 158 -1.82 24.87 -1.09
N GLU A 159 -1.84 26.21 -1.19
CA GLU A 159 -1.97 27.12 -0.05
C GLU A 159 -3.39 27.20 0.51
N ARG A 160 -4.40 26.91 -0.31
CA ARG A 160 -5.81 26.88 0.12
C ARG A 160 -6.12 25.76 1.11
N VAL A 161 -5.26 24.75 1.24
CA VAL A 161 -5.51 23.59 2.10
C VAL A 161 -5.35 23.97 3.57
N ASN A 162 -6.46 23.92 4.29
CA ASN A 162 -6.51 24.18 5.72
C ASN A 162 -6.25 22.89 6.51
N TRP A 163 -4.98 22.53 6.68
CA TRP A 163 -4.55 21.37 7.45
C TRP A 163 -4.99 21.38 8.92
N ASN A 164 -5.39 22.54 9.47
CA ASN A 164 -5.79 22.67 10.87
C ASN A 164 -7.06 21.88 11.19
N VAL A 165 -7.95 21.64 10.22
CA VAL A 165 -9.19 20.89 10.44
C VAL A 165 -8.95 19.40 10.68
N LEU A 166 -7.75 18.90 10.33
CA LEU A 166 -7.36 17.51 10.50
C LEU A 166 -6.64 17.23 11.82
N TYR A 167 -6.55 18.23 12.71
CA TYR A 167 -5.97 18.09 14.04
C TYR A 167 -6.97 18.44 15.13
N ASP A 168 -7.29 17.48 15.99
CA ASP A 168 -8.10 17.72 17.17
C ASP A 168 -7.24 18.21 18.33
N LYS A 169 -7.38 19.50 18.66
CA LYS A 169 -6.59 20.12 19.73
C LYS A 169 -6.91 19.56 21.12
N GLN A 170 -8.11 19.02 21.33
CA GLN A 170 -8.53 18.52 22.64
C GLN A 170 -7.86 17.19 22.98
N SER A 171 -7.89 16.23 22.05
CA SER A 171 -7.25 14.92 22.23
C SER A 171 -5.79 14.87 21.78
N GLY A 172 -5.35 15.85 20.99
CA GLY A 172 -4.04 15.85 20.35
C GLY A 172 -3.90 14.83 19.20
N LYS A 173 -5.03 14.28 18.72
CA LYS A 173 -5.07 13.29 17.65
C LYS A 173 -5.36 13.92 16.29
N THR A 174 -5.24 13.12 15.24
CA THR A 174 -5.50 13.52 13.87
C THR A 174 -6.81 12.94 13.34
N TYR A 175 -7.28 13.44 12.21
CA TYR A 175 -8.40 12.87 11.47
C TYR A 175 -7.93 12.23 10.17
N TRP A 176 -8.39 11.01 9.91
CA TRP A 176 -8.06 10.25 8.69
C TRP A 176 -8.82 10.71 7.45
N GLY A 177 -9.84 11.55 7.63
CA GLY A 177 -10.57 12.11 6.52
C GLY A 177 -11.39 13.33 6.91
N TYR A 178 -12.09 13.88 5.92
CA TYR A 178 -12.94 15.03 6.09
C TYR A 178 -14.18 14.91 5.21
N ASP A 179 -15.36 14.99 5.85
CA ASP A 179 -16.65 15.06 5.18
C ASP A 179 -16.85 16.50 4.67
N ILE A 180 -16.61 16.67 3.38
CA ILE A 180 -16.65 17.97 2.70
C ILE A 180 -18.09 18.53 2.70
N LYS A 181 -19.11 17.69 2.56
CA LYS A 181 -20.52 18.12 2.50
C LYS A 181 -20.97 18.68 3.84
N ASN A 182 -20.61 18.02 4.93
CA ASN A 182 -21.03 18.36 6.28
C ASN A 182 -20.04 19.24 7.05
N ASP A 183 -18.92 19.66 6.44
CA ASP A 183 -17.86 20.44 7.11
C ASP A 183 -17.36 19.77 8.39
N THR A 184 -17.17 18.44 8.36
CA THR A 184 -16.89 17.66 9.57
C THR A 184 -15.68 16.76 9.36
N PRO A 185 -14.64 16.84 10.21
CA PRO A 185 -13.54 15.91 10.15
C PRO A 185 -13.98 14.53 10.68
N VAL A 186 -13.44 13.45 10.11
CA VAL A 186 -13.87 12.08 10.40
C VAL A 186 -12.68 11.14 10.61
N GLY A 187 -12.91 10.04 11.33
CA GLY A 187 -11.86 9.07 11.64
C GLY A 187 -10.80 9.61 12.61
N LEU A 188 -11.23 10.00 13.82
CA LEU A 188 -10.33 10.50 14.86
C LEU A 188 -9.37 9.38 15.32
N GLY A 189 -8.07 9.57 15.14
CA GLY A 189 -7.04 8.61 15.52
C GLY A 189 -5.63 9.07 15.20
N ASN A 190 -4.63 8.25 15.54
CA ASN A 190 -3.25 8.49 15.14
C ASN A 190 -3.00 7.85 13.77
N PHE A 191 -2.18 8.49 12.95
CA PHE A 191 -1.65 7.89 11.73
C PHE A 191 -0.65 6.77 12.03
N TRP A 192 -0.32 5.99 11.00
CA TRP A 192 0.76 5.00 11.02
C TRP A 192 1.97 5.55 10.27
N LEU A 193 3.17 5.35 10.80
CA LEU A 193 4.36 5.89 10.15
C LEU A 193 4.68 5.17 8.82
N ALA A 194 4.49 3.86 8.79
CA ALA A 194 4.62 3.04 7.58
C ALA A 194 3.30 3.00 6.80
N SER A 195 2.77 4.17 6.43
CA SER A 195 1.56 4.31 5.61
C SER A 195 1.73 5.36 4.52
N ASP A 196 0.81 5.32 3.55
CA ASP A 196 0.59 6.34 2.51
C ASP A 196 0.08 7.69 3.03
N CYS A 197 -0.13 7.80 4.35
CA CYS A 197 -0.48 9.04 5.05
C CYS A 197 0.75 9.77 5.62
N ARG A 198 1.98 9.27 5.45
CA ARG A 198 3.19 9.89 6.07
C ARG A 198 3.40 11.32 5.59
N LEU A 199 3.14 11.61 4.31
CA LEU A 199 3.19 12.95 3.74
C LEU A 199 2.12 13.89 4.34
N VAL A 200 0.97 13.38 4.78
CA VAL A 200 -0.05 14.19 5.48
C VAL A 200 0.54 14.78 6.76
N MET A 201 1.14 13.92 7.60
CA MET A 201 1.79 14.35 8.84
C MET A 201 2.90 15.36 8.55
N PHE A 202 3.71 15.09 7.53
CA PHE A 202 4.76 16.00 7.09
C PHE A 202 4.21 17.38 6.71
N TYR A 203 3.13 17.45 5.92
CA TYR A 203 2.51 18.72 5.54
C TYR A 203 1.85 19.44 6.70
N MET A 204 1.16 18.73 7.59
CA MET A 204 0.58 19.30 8.80
C MET A 204 1.68 20.00 9.62
N ILE A 205 2.81 19.32 9.86
CA ILE A 205 3.94 19.85 10.64
C ILE A 205 4.60 21.02 9.93
N ALA A 206 4.86 20.90 8.63
CA ALA A 206 5.40 21.99 7.81
C ALA A 206 4.49 23.24 7.79
N ARG A 207 3.20 23.08 8.11
CA ARG A 207 2.20 24.15 8.21
C ARG A 207 1.86 24.53 9.65
N GLY A 208 2.70 24.14 10.61
CA GLY A 208 2.65 24.62 11.99
C GLY A 208 1.87 23.73 12.95
N GLN A 209 1.44 22.54 12.54
CA GLN A 209 0.88 21.57 13.49
C GLN A 209 1.98 20.96 14.38
N PRO A 210 1.62 20.49 15.60
CA PRO A 210 2.62 19.98 16.54
C PRO A 210 3.41 18.79 15.99
N VAL A 211 4.73 18.81 16.21
CA VAL A 211 5.65 17.69 15.88
C VAL A 211 5.22 16.37 16.52
N LYS A 212 4.49 16.44 17.64
CA LYS A 212 3.94 15.28 18.35
C LYS A 212 3.09 14.38 17.45
N ILE A 213 2.47 14.90 16.38
CA ILE A 213 1.75 14.06 15.40
C ILE A 213 2.66 12.98 14.81
N TRP A 214 3.93 13.30 14.53
CA TRP A 214 4.93 12.35 14.04
C TRP A 214 5.39 11.38 15.13
N ASP A 215 5.57 11.88 16.34
CA ASP A 215 6.02 11.08 17.49
C ASP A 215 4.97 10.06 17.93
N ASP A 216 3.70 10.46 17.90
CA ASP A 216 2.55 9.63 18.23
C ASP A 216 2.12 8.68 17.12
N ALA A 217 2.71 8.82 15.92
CA ALA A 217 2.42 7.94 14.80
C ALA A 217 2.72 6.49 15.19
N LYS A 218 1.79 5.59 14.88
CA LYS A 218 1.89 4.18 15.22
C LYS A 218 3.09 3.54 14.52
N ARG A 219 3.86 2.78 15.32
CA ARG A 219 5.06 2.02 14.94
C ARG A 219 4.91 0.58 15.43
N VAL A 220 3.89 -0.11 14.92
CA VAL A 220 3.61 -1.50 15.29
C VAL A 220 4.75 -2.35 14.74
N LYS A 221 5.70 -2.73 15.59
CA LYS A 221 6.91 -3.44 15.17
C LYS A 221 6.62 -4.90 14.87
N VAL A 222 7.18 -5.36 13.77
CA VAL A 222 7.24 -6.75 13.35
C VAL A 222 8.70 -7.18 13.35
N CYS A 223 8.99 -8.26 14.08
CA CYS A 223 10.33 -8.85 14.18
C CYS A 223 10.30 -10.28 13.65
N VAL A 224 11.15 -10.58 12.66
CA VAL A 224 11.22 -11.91 12.03
C VAL A 224 12.61 -12.17 11.48
N GLU A 225 13.24 -13.29 11.86
CA GLU A 225 14.56 -13.70 11.33
C GLU A 225 15.63 -12.59 11.32
N GLY A 226 15.70 -11.80 12.41
CA GLY A 226 16.64 -10.67 12.52
C GLY A 226 16.29 -9.44 11.69
N LEU A 227 15.12 -9.41 11.06
CA LEU A 227 14.55 -8.25 10.38
C LEU A 227 13.62 -7.49 11.34
N THR A 228 13.54 -6.18 11.18
CA THR A 228 12.55 -5.36 11.88
C THR A 228 11.90 -4.40 10.90
N PHE A 229 10.58 -4.47 10.80
CA PHE A 229 9.78 -3.52 10.04
C PHE A 229 8.53 -3.12 10.82
N TYR A 230 7.78 -2.15 10.30
CA TYR A 230 6.49 -1.78 10.87
C TYR A 230 5.37 -2.45 10.08
N GLU A 231 4.30 -2.82 10.77
CA GLU A 231 3.08 -3.29 10.12
C GLU A 231 2.62 -2.25 9.09
N PRO A 232 2.46 -2.63 7.81
CA PRO A 232 2.15 -1.70 6.74
C PRO A 232 0.73 -1.15 6.89
N GLY A 233 0.62 0.17 6.93
CA GLY A 233 -0.65 0.86 6.99
C GLY A 233 -1.43 0.52 8.24
N TYR A 234 -2.72 0.28 8.05
CA TYR A 234 -3.69 -0.05 9.09
C TYR A 234 -3.89 -1.57 9.23
N GLY A 235 -2.80 -2.34 9.12
CA GLY A 235 -2.78 -3.81 9.23
C GLY A 235 -2.80 -4.56 7.90
N PHE A 236 -2.76 -3.83 6.79
CA PHE A 236 -3.11 -4.31 5.46
C PHE A 236 -2.48 -3.38 4.41
N GLY A 237 -1.86 -3.91 3.33
CA GLY A 237 -1.28 -3.02 2.32
C GLY A 237 -0.10 -3.52 1.47
N GLY A 238 0.75 -4.33 2.08
CA GLY A 238 2.06 -4.69 1.51
C GLY A 238 3.00 -3.48 1.36
N LEU A 239 3.95 -3.57 0.41
CA LEU A 239 5.07 -2.62 0.27
C LEU A 239 4.66 -1.18 -0.03
N PHE A 240 3.62 -0.93 -0.84
CA PHE A 240 3.20 0.42 -1.23
C PHE A 240 2.87 1.28 -0.01
N MET A 241 2.21 0.73 1.02
CA MET A 241 1.90 1.48 2.24
C MET A 241 3.16 1.99 2.92
N SER A 242 4.26 1.24 2.91
CA SER A 242 5.50 1.68 3.54
C SER A 242 6.32 2.60 2.64
N ALA A 243 6.34 2.31 1.34
CA ALA A 243 7.33 2.81 0.39
C ALA A 243 6.82 3.89 -0.58
N MET A 244 5.52 4.07 -0.78
CA MET A 244 5.00 5.08 -1.72
C MET A 244 5.51 6.49 -1.38
N ASP A 245 5.47 6.86 -0.10
CA ASP A 245 5.94 8.19 0.33
C ASP A 245 7.47 8.34 0.25
N ALA A 246 8.22 7.22 0.18
CA ALA A 246 9.67 7.23 0.00
C ALA A 246 10.10 7.64 -1.42
N ILE A 247 9.18 7.61 -2.40
CA ILE A 247 9.40 8.23 -3.71
C ILE A 247 9.77 9.71 -3.57
N PHE A 248 9.25 10.38 -2.53
CA PHE A 248 9.37 11.82 -2.34
C PHE A 248 10.20 12.22 -1.11
N LEU A 249 10.04 11.50 0.01
CA LEU A 249 10.54 11.95 1.31
C LEU A 249 11.82 11.24 1.77
N ASP A 250 11.97 9.96 1.43
CA ASP A 250 12.92 9.07 2.12
C ASP A 250 13.86 8.37 1.13
N PRO A 251 15.16 8.77 1.07
CA PRO A 251 16.15 7.95 0.40
C PRO A 251 16.39 6.63 1.17
N PRO A 252 17.03 5.61 0.55
CA PRO A 252 17.36 4.35 1.24
C PRO A 252 18.26 4.51 2.47
N SER A 253 18.96 5.64 2.60
CA SER A 253 19.78 6.04 3.74
C SER A 253 18.95 6.60 4.91
N ARG A 254 17.66 6.91 4.74
CA ARG A 254 16.79 7.40 5.83
C ARG A 254 16.82 6.40 6.99
N GLU A 255 17.20 6.84 8.18
CA GLU A 255 17.50 5.93 9.27
C GLU A 255 16.31 5.07 9.70
N GLU A 256 15.18 5.69 10.04
CA GLU A 256 13.97 4.97 10.44
C GLU A 256 13.31 4.30 9.23
N MET A 257 12.65 5.07 8.35
CA MET A 257 11.85 4.48 7.28
C MET A 257 12.67 3.75 6.22
N GLY A 258 13.93 4.15 5.96
CA GLY A 258 14.80 3.41 5.06
C GLY A 258 15.16 2.03 5.61
N SER A 259 15.43 1.89 6.91
CA SER A 259 15.61 0.58 7.54
C SER A 259 14.34 -0.27 7.47
N ILE A 260 13.18 0.32 7.79
CA ILE A 260 11.90 -0.37 7.81
C ILE A 260 11.50 -0.90 6.42
N ILE A 261 11.60 -0.06 5.39
CA ILE A 261 11.27 -0.44 4.01
C ILE A 261 12.25 -1.50 3.49
N GLY A 262 13.55 -1.31 3.73
CA GLY A 262 14.57 -2.26 3.32
C GLY A 262 14.40 -3.63 3.97
N ASP A 263 14.14 -3.70 5.27
CA ASP A 263 13.91 -4.97 5.95
C ASP A 263 12.60 -5.64 5.50
N PHE A 264 11.53 -4.88 5.24
CA PHE A 264 10.28 -5.44 4.75
C PHE A 264 10.39 -6.00 3.32
N ALA A 265 11.09 -5.31 2.42
CA ALA A 265 11.36 -5.83 1.08
C ALA A 265 12.22 -7.10 1.11
N TRP A 266 13.24 -7.15 1.98
CA TRP A 266 14.04 -8.36 2.17
C TRP A 266 13.22 -9.52 2.72
N HIS A 267 12.26 -9.23 3.60
CA HIS A 267 11.31 -10.21 4.10
C HIS A 267 10.48 -10.80 2.95
N GLN A 268 9.93 -9.98 2.04
CA GLN A 268 9.22 -10.49 0.86
C GLN A 268 10.12 -11.36 -0.04
N ILE A 269 11.34 -10.90 -0.35
CA ILE A 269 12.31 -11.67 -1.14
C ILE A 269 12.59 -13.05 -0.50
N THR A 270 12.72 -13.09 0.83
CA THR A 270 12.94 -14.33 1.60
C THR A 270 11.70 -15.24 1.58
N GLN A 271 10.50 -14.69 1.76
CA GLN A 271 9.24 -15.44 1.70
C GLN A 271 8.99 -16.07 0.33
N ALA A 272 9.33 -15.37 -0.75
CA ALA A 272 9.24 -15.92 -2.10
C ALA A 272 10.14 -17.15 -2.27
N LYS A 273 11.39 -17.07 -1.80
CA LYS A 273 12.31 -18.21 -1.82
C LYS A 273 11.82 -19.38 -0.97
N ASP A 274 11.34 -19.12 0.24
CA ASP A 274 10.77 -20.17 1.10
C ASP A 274 9.57 -20.87 0.45
N ARG A 275 8.76 -20.14 -0.32
CA ARG A 275 7.60 -20.67 -1.06
C ARG A 275 7.95 -21.27 -2.42
N ASP A 276 9.23 -21.33 -2.77
CA ASP A 276 9.70 -21.77 -4.09
C ASP A 276 9.08 -20.97 -5.26
N LEU A 277 8.86 -19.66 -5.03
CA LEU A 277 8.34 -18.76 -6.03
C LEU A 277 9.46 -18.12 -6.84
N LYS A 278 9.25 -18.06 -8.15
CA LYS A 278 10.20 -17.43 -9.09
C LYS A 278 10.19 -15.90 -8.99
N VAL A 279 9.06 -15.33 -8.56
CA VAL A 279 8.80 -13.90 -8.51
C VAL A 279 8.21 -13.49 -7.16
N TRP A 280 8.31 -12.20 -6.84
CA TRP A 280 7.83 -11.59 -5.62
C TRP A 280 7.26 -10.18 -5.89
N GLY A 281 6.60 -9.59 -4.90
CA GLY A 281 6.04 -8.24 -5.00
C GLY A 281 4.62 -8.21 -4.48
N TRP A 282 4.46 -8.21 -3.16
CA TRP A 282 3.16 -8.19 -2.51
C TRP A 282 2.79 -6.78 -2.07
N SER A 283 1.75 -6.27 -2.70
CA SER A 283 1.05 -5.06 -2.30
C SER A 283 -0.37 -5.07 -2.84
N ASN A 284 -1.19 -4.12 -2.36
CA ASN A 284 -2.51 -3.95 -2.94
C ASN A 284 -2.39 -3.73 -4.45
N CYS A 285 -3.13 -4.54 -5.16
CA CYS A 285 -3.32 -4.57 -6.60
C CYS A 285 -4.69 -5.16 -6.89
N ASN A 286 -5.03 -5.33 -8.14
CA ASN A 286 -6.18 -6.09 -8.55
C ASN A 286 -5.90 -7.60 -8.56
N ILE A 287 -6.84 -8.44 -8.15
CA ILE A 287 -6.76 -9.89 -8.35
C ILE A 287 -7.34 -10.22 -9.74
N PRO A 288 -6.61 -10.97 -10.59
CA PRO A 288 -7.09 -11.35 -11.91
C PRO A 288 -8.48 -11.99 -11.90
N GLY A 289 -9.47 -11.26 -12.41
CA GLY A 289 -10.87 -11.69 -12.48
C GLY A 289 -11.66 -11.70 -11.16
N LYS A 290 -11.14 -11.13 -10.06
CA LYS A 290 -11.88 -11.04 -8.78
C LYS A 290 -12.06 -9.62 -8.23
N GLY A 291 -11.26 -8.65 -8.65
CA GLY A 291 -11.36 -7.25 -8.18
C GLY A 291 -10.21 -6.82 -7.27
N TYR A 292 -10.25 -5.56 -6.85
CA TYR A 292 -9.16 -4.89 -6.14
C TYR A 292 -8.97 -5.40 -4.71
N THR A 293 -7.72 -5.53 -4.26
CA THR A 293 -7.34 -6.08 -2.94
C THR A 293 -7.44 -5.07 -1.79
N GLU A 294 -8.47 -4.26 -1.81
CA GLU A 294 -8.72 -3.11 -0.92
C GLU A 294 -8.78 -3.52 0.56
N GLY A 295 -7.92 -2.99 1.42
CA GLY A 295 -7.87 -3.41 2.84
C GLY A 295 -7.14 -4.74 3.08
N GLY A 296 -6.19 -5.12 2.22
CA GLY A 296 -5.26 -6.22 2.46
C GLY A 296 -5.80 -7.59 2.12
N TYR A 297 -6.78 -7.64 1.23
CA TYR A 297 -7.26 -8.87 0.58
C TYR A 297 -6.23 -9.41 -0.40
N LEU A 298 -4.97 -9.55 0.01
CA LEU A 298 -3.89 -9.96 -0.87
C LEU A 298 -3.60 -11.44 -0.67
N PRO A 299 -3.97 -12.33 -1.61
CA PRO A 299 -3.54 -13.71 -1.57
C PRO A 299 -2.03 -13.78 -1.85
N TRP A 300 -1.33 -14.64 -1.13
CA TRP A 300 0.13 -14.82 -1.31
C TRP A 300 0.52 -15.23 -2.74
N ARG A 301 -0.40 -15.81 -3.52
CA ARG A 301 -0.14 -16.21 -4.92
C ARG A 301 -0.31 -15.07 -5.93
N VAL A 302 -0.76 -13.89 -5.52
CA VAL A 302 -0.92 -12.73 -6.40
C VAL A 302 0.24 -11.78 -6.15
N VAL A 303 0.98 -11.44 -7.21
CA VAL A 303 2.10 -10.50 -7.14
C VAL A 303 1.91 -9.37 -8.15
N THR A 304 2.48 -8.21 -7.83
CA THR A 304 2.40 -6.98 -8.63
C THR A 304 3.78 -6.35 -8.83
N PRO A 305 4.12 -5.89 -10.05
CA PRO A 305 5.45 -5.35 -10.38
C PRO A 305 5.79 -4.07 -9.61
N HIS A 306 4.80 -3.19 -9.40
CA HIS A 306 5.03 -1.88 -8.77
C HIS A 306 5.58 -2.03 -7.34
N ALA A 307 5.18 -3.09 -6.63
CA ALA A 307 5.66 -3.40 -5.28
C ALA A 307 7.19 -3.59 -5.24
N SER A 308 7.72 -4.33 -6.23
CA SER A 308 9.17 -4.54 -6.34
C SER A 308 9.89 -3.29 -6.86
N ALA A 309 9.29 -2.55 -7.81
CA ALA A 309 9.87 -1.33 -8.34
C ALA A 309 10.07 -0.24 -7.26
N LEU A 310 9.16 -0.14 -6.29
CA LEU A 310 9.25 0.80 -5.16
C LEU A 310 10.54 0.67 -4.35
N VAL A 311 11.19 -0.49 -4.39
CA VAL A 311 12.39 -0.79 -3.58
C VAL A 311 13.63 -1.05 -4.43
N ILE A 312 13.62 -0.66 -5.71
CA ILE A 312 14.76 -0.83 -6.63
C ILE A 312 16.05 -0.15 -6.13
N GLU A 313 15.95 0.94 -5.36
CA GLU A 313 17.12 1.63 -4.82
C GLU A 313 17.74 0.92 -3.61
N TYR A 314 17.04 -0.06 -3.03
CA TYR A 314 17.54 -0.93 -1.96
C TYR A 314 18.16 -2.21 -2.54
N TYR A 315 17.42 -2.87 -3.44
CA TYR A 315 17.79 -4.20 -3.96
C TYR A 315 17.72 -4.26 -5.48
N PRO A 316 18.56 -3.50 -6.22
CA PRO A 316 18.46 -3.41 -7.66
C PRO A 316 18.61 -4.76 -8.36
N GLN A 317 19.57 -5.61 -7.97
CA GLN A 317 19.76 -6.92 -8.61
C GLN A 317 18.52 -7.82 -8.45
N HIS A 318 17.95 -7.87 -7.24
CA HIS A 318 16.73 -8.67 -7.00
C HIS A 318 15.53 -8.13 -7.74
N VAL A 319 15.37 -6.80 -7.80
CA VAL A 319 14.23 -6.16 -8.49
C VAL A 319 14.36 -6.33 -10.00
N ILE A 320 15.52 -6.09 -10.61
CA ILE A 320 15.74 -6.26 -12.05
C ILE A 320 15.47 -7.72 -12.47
N LYS A 321 16.03 -8.68 -11.72
CA LYS A 321 15.77 -10.12 -11.93
C LYS A 321 14.29 -10.48 -11.79
N ASN A 322 13.58 -9.86 -10.87
CA ASN A 322 12.15 -10.06 -10.68
C ASN A 322 11.33 -9.50 -11.85
N LEU A 323 11.61 -8.27 -12.28
CA LEU A 323 10.93 -7.63 -13.42
C LEU A 323 11.13 -8.44 -14.70
N HIS A 324 12.35 -8.91 -14.98
CA HIS A 324 12.60 -9.81 -16.12
C HIS A 324 11.74 -11.08 -16.09
N ARG A 325 11.60 -11.71 -14.93
CA ARG A 325 10.77 -12.92 -14.79
C ARG A 325 9.28 -12.61 -14.94
N LEU A 326 8.80 -11.49 -14.42
CA LEU A 326 7.42 -11.06 -14.61
C LEU A 326 7.14 -10.79 -16.11
N ASP A 327 8.11 -10.22 -16.83
CA ASP A 327 8.05 -9.98 -18.27
C ASP A 327 8.00 -11.31 -19.05
N GLU A 328 8.87 -12.27 -18.71
CA GLU A 328 8.84 -13.65 -19.25
C GLU A 328 7.51 -14.37 -18.98
N MET A 329 6.81 -14.02 -17.90
CA MET A 329 5.48 -14.53 -17.56
C MET A 329 4.35 -13.83 -18.33
N GLY A 330 4.68 -12.93 -19.26
CA GLY A 330 3.74 -12.26 -20.16
C GLY A 330 3.06 -11.03 -19.55
N MET A 331 3.58 -10.48 -18.44
CA MET A 331 2.95 -9.33 -17.80
C MET A 331 3.05 -8.03 -18.59
N THR A 332 3.89 -7.94 -19.62
CA THR A 332 3.96 -6.79 -20.54
C THR A 332 3.08 -6.98 -21.79
N ALA A 333 2.42 -8.13 -21.91
CA ALA A 333 1.58 -8.49 -23.04
C ALA A 333 0.07 -8.39 -22.71
N PRO A 334 -0.82 -8.38 -23.73
CA PRO A 334 -0.52 -8.02 -25.11
C PRO A 334 -0.29 -6.51 -25.27
N ILE A 335 0.45 -6.17 -26.32
CA ILE A 335 0.58 -4.81 -26.86
C ILE A 335 -0.81 -4.33 -27.30
N ILE A 336 -1.25 -3.17 -26.82
CA ILE A 336 -2.54 -2.56 -27.19
C ILE A 336 -2.25 -1.47 -28.24
N GLU A 337 -2.94 -1.50 -29.37
CA GLU A 337 -2.84 -0.46 -30.42
C GLU A 337 -1.38 -0.19 -30.88
N ASN A 338 -0.58 -1.25 -31.04
CA ASN A 338 0.86 -1.18 -31.37
C ASN A 338 1.73 -0.43 -30.35
N LYS A 339 1.23 -0.16 -29.13
CA LYS A 339 1.98 0.42 -28.02
C LYS A 339 2.14 -0.58 -26.88
N ASN A 340 3.37 -0.69 -26.38
CA ASN A 340 3.63 -1.37 -25.12
C ASN A 340 3.46 -0.35 -23.98
N PHE A 341 2.61 -0.70 -23.02
CA PHE A 341 2.27 0.12 -21.86
C PHE A 341 2.99 -0.33 -20.59
N GLY A 342 3.99 -1.21 -20.74
CA GLY A 342 4.77 -1.76 -19.64
C GLY A 342 4.00 -2.89 -18.98
N PHE A 343 4.17 -3.05 -17.67
CA PHE A 343 3.53 -4.14 -16.95
C PHE A 343 2.04 -3.91 -16.67
N ARG A 344 1.25 -4.97 -16.81
CA ARG A 344 -0.10 -5.08 -16.24
C ARG A 344 -0.02 -5.07 -14.71
N ASP A 345 -1.16 -4.80 -14.09
CA ASP A 345 -1.23 -4.61 -12.63
C ASP A 345 -0.74 -5.84 -11.84
N SER A 346 -1.19 -7.05 -12.17
CA SER A 346 -0.82 -8.23 -11.38
C SER A 346 -0.88 -9.55 -12.16
N ILE A 347 -0.39 -10.62 -11.51
CA ILE A 347 -0.49 -11.99 -12.00
C ILE A 347 -0.87 -12.94 -10.85
N ASP A 348 -1.76 -13.91 -11.12
CA ASP A 348 -2.06 -15.02 -10.22
C ASP A 348 -1.15 -16.21 -10.56
N LEU A 349 -0.16 -16.47 -9.71
CA LEU A 349 0.90 -17.46 -9.93
C LEU A 349 0.39 -18.91 -9.98
N LYS A 350 -0.80 -19.19 -9.44
CA LYS A 350 -1.40 -20.53 -9.47
C LYS A 350 -2.08 -20.81 -10.80
N THR A 351 -2.69 -19.79 -11.39
CA THR A 351 -3.44 -19.92 -12.66
C THR A 351 -2.64 -19.47 -13.88
N GLY A 352 -1.57 -18.69 -13.68
CA GLY A 352 -0.83 -18.00 -14.74
C GLY A 352 -1.60 -16.83 -15.36
N LYS A 353 -2.77 -16.47 -14.81
CA LYS A 353 -3.60 -15.40 -15.35
C LYS A 353 -3.00 -14.04 -14.99
N VAL A 354 -2.66 -13.27 -16.01
CA VAL A 354 -2.28 -11.85 -15.91
C VAL A 354 -3.56 -11.01 -15.87
N ASP A 355 -3.54 -9.95 -15.08
CA ASP A 355 -4.64 -9.01 -15.05
C ASP A 355 -4.76 -8.21 -16.36
N ASP A 356 -5.98 -7.88 -16.75
CA ASP A 356 -6.22 -7.13 -17.97
C ASP A 356 -6.04 -5.61 -17.79
N ARG A 357 -5.94 -5.11 -16.56
CA ARG A 357 -5.79 -3.68 -16.30
C ARG A 357 -4.36 -3.21 -16.22
N TYR A 358 -4.22 -1.94 -16.59
CA TYR A 358 -3.18 -1.06 -16.08
C TYR A 358 -3.88 -0.10 -15.11
N LEU A 359 -3.33 0.10 -13.91
CA LEU A 359 -3.84 1.09 -12.97
C LEU A 359 -2.92 2.30 -12.99
N SER A 360 -3.49 3.51 -13.10
CA SER A 360 -2.70 4.73 -13.21
C SER A 360 -1.84 5.02 -11.99
N LEU A 361 -2.35 4.66 -10.80
CA LEU A 361 -1.60 4.65 -9.54
C LEU A 361 -0.29 3.86 -9.68
N ASP A 362 -0.40 2.58 -10.05
CA ASP A 362 0.71 1.63 -10.05
C ASP A 362 1.73 1.96 -11.14
N GLN A 363 1.24 2.38 -12.29
CA GLN A 363 2.06 2.85 -13.40
C GLN A 363 2.86 4.10 -13.00
N ALA A 364 2.24 5.04 -12.30
CA ALA A 364 2.93 6.24 -11.84
C ALA A 364 3.96 5.92 -10.73
N MET A 365 3.65 5.03 -9.79
CA MET A 365 4.61 4.55 -8.80
C MET A 365 5.81 3.89 -9.47
N LEU A 366 5.58 2.99 -10.44
CA LEU A 366 6.63 2.30 -11.18
C LEU A 366 7.52 3.32 -11.93
N PHE A 367 6.92 4.25 -12.67
CA PHE A 367 7.65 5.29 -13.40
C PHE A 367 8.51 6.17 -12.49
N LEU A 368 7.95 6.66 -11.37
CA LEU A 368 8.65 7.56 -10.44
C LEU A 368 9.77 6.84 -9.67
N SER A 369 9.57 5.59 -9.29
CA SER A 369 10.60 4.77 -8.64
C SER A 369 11.76 4.47 -9.58
N LEU A 370 11.48 4.07 -10.83
CA LEU A 370 12.52 3.88 -11.85
C LEU A 370 13.25 5.19 -12.16
N THR A 371 12.53 6.31 -12.20
CA THR A 371 13.13 7.65 -12.37
C THR A 371 14.12 7.94 -11.24
N ASN A 372 13.72 7.76 -9.98
CA ASN A 372 14.63 8.00 -8.86
C ASN A 372 15.88 7.10 -8.92
N TYR A 373 15.74 5.85 -9.35
CA TYR A 373 16.89 4.96 -9.50
C TYR A 373 17.82 5.35 -10.64
N LEU A 374 17.26 5.62 -11.82
CA LEU A 374 18.02 5.91 -13.05
C LEU A 374 18.60 7.32 -13.08
N GLU A 375 17.98 8.27 -12.38
CA GLU A 375 18.30 9.70 -12.42
C GLU A 375 18.70 10.25 -11.04
N ASP A 376 19.37 9.42 -10.23
CA ASP A 376 19.98 9.78 -8.94
C ASP A 376 19.05 10.59 -8.02
N GLY A 377 17.88 10.01 -7.72
CA GLY A 377 16.88 10.57 -6.82
C GLY A 377 16.25 11.87 -7.31
N MET A 378 16.14 12.08 -8.63
CA MET A 378 15.62 13.31 -9.24
C MET A 378 14.33 13.83 -8.58
N VAL A 379 13.34 12.95 -8.38
CA VAL A 379 12.02 13.35 -7.83
C VAL A 379 12.19 13.91 -6.42
N ARG A 380 12.93 13.21 -5.55
CA ARG A 380 13.21 13.66 -4.18
C ARG A 380 14.00 14.97 -4.15
N LYS A 381 15.02 15.10 -5.00
CA LYS A 381 15.87 16.29 -5.08
C LYS A 381 15.08 17.53 -5.50
N TYR A 382 14.09 17.39 -6.39
CA TYR A 382 13.21 18.50 -6.75
C TYR A 382 12.17 18.78 -5.67
N PHE A 383 11.57 17.75 -5.06
CA PHE A 383 10.64 17.92 -3.94
C PHE A 383 11.27 18.68 -2.77
N ALA A 384 12.51 18.34 -2.39
CA ALA A 384 13.25 18.96 -1.30
C ALA A 384 13.64 20.44 -1.53
N LYS A 385 13.53 20.97 -2.76
CA LYS A 385 13.80 22.40 -3.04
C LYS A 385 12.71 23.32 -2.54
N ASP A 386 11.51 22.78 -2.34
CA ASP A 386 10.33 23.53 -1.97
C ASP A 386 10.41 24.15 -0.57
N THR A 387 9.94 25.39 -0.42
CA THR A 387 10.00 26.10 0.85
C THR A 387 9.22 25.39 1.95
N MET A 388 7.99 24.91 1.67
CA MET A 388 7.21 24.18 2.66
C MET A 388 7.91 22.87 3.05
N VAL A 389 8.51 22.21 2.07
CA VAL A 389 9.24 20.95 2.31
C VAL A 389 10.51 21.17 3.13
N LYS A 390 11.28 22.22 2.84
CA LYS A 390 12.44 22.62 3.65
C LYS A 390 12.04 22.88 5.10
N THR A 391 10.97 23.63 5.32
CA THR A 391 10.44 23.87 6.68
C THR A 391 10.06 22.56 7.37
N GLY A 392 9.42 21.63 6.66
CA GLY A 392 9.12 20.30 7.21
C GLY A 392 10.37 19.52 7.62
N PHE A 393 11.42 19.52 6.78
CA PHE A 393 12.71 18.91 7.13
C PHE A 393 13.38 19.58 8.33
N GLU A 394 13.39 20.90 8.38
CA GLU A 394 13.96 21.68 9.49
C GLU A 394 13.27 21.37 10.82
N ILE A 395 11.93 21.33 10.83
CA ILE A 395 11.14 21.07 12.04
C ILE A 395 11.30 19.61 12.50
N LEU A 396 11.27 18.64 11.58
CA LEU A 396 11.39 17.22 11.93
C LEU A 396 12.82 16.85 12.35
N GLY A 397 13.83 17.53 11.79
CA GLY A 397 15.23 17.42 12.21
C GLY A 397 15.72 15.98 12.29
N SER A 398 16.17 15.57 13.47
CA SER A 398 16.71 14.22 13.72
C SER A 398 15.71 13.07 13.48
N ARG A 399 14.40 13.32 13.40
CA ARG A 399 13.40 12.30 13.02
C ARG A 399 13.54 11.85 11.56
N LEU A 400 14.19 12.67 10.76
CA LEU A 400 14.55 12.39 9.38
C LEU A 400 16.08 12.36 9.26
N SER A 401 16.80 11.74 10.21
CA SER A 401 18.23 11.49 10.07
C SER A 401 18.53 10.53 8.91
N GLU A 402 19.72 10.64 8.35
CA GLU A 402 20.27 9.67 7.40
C GLU A 402 21.41 8.89 8.05
N ASN A 403 21.47 7.60 7.76
CA ASN A 403 22.53 6.69 8.18
C ASN A 403 23.17 6.06 6.94
N PRO A 404 24.35 6.56 6.49
CA PRO A 404 25.04 6.03 5.32
C PRO A 404 25.39 4.53 5.39
N SER A 405 25.54 3.97 6.60
CA SER A 405 25.83 2.52 6.76
C SER A 405 24.69 1.62 6.28
N LEU A 406 23.46 2.15 6.19
CA LEU A 406 22.34 1.40 5.61
C LEU A 406 22.58 1.07 4.14
N ILE A 407 23.23 1.95 3.38
CA ILE A 407 23.57 1.70 1.97
C ILE A 407 24.47 0.46 1.84
N GLU A 408 25.46 0.32 2.73
CA GLU A 408 26.32 -0.87 2.76
C GLU A 408 25.55 -2.14 3.18
N LYS A 409 24.61 -2.02 4.14
CA LYS A 409 23.71 -3.12 4.52
C LYS A 409 22.90 -3.61 3.31
N TRP A 410 22.31 -2.70 2.55
CA TRP A 410 21.49 -3.03 1.38
C TRP A 410 22.32 -3.64 0.27
N ASN A 411 23.45 -3.04 -0.08
CA ASN A 411 24.35 -3.56 -1.12
C ASN A 411 24.82 -5.00 -0.82
N ARG A 412 25.16 -5.30 0.44
CA ARG A 412 25.56 -6.67 0.83
C ARG A 412 24.42 -7.67 0.67
N ARG A 413 23.19 -7.28 1.02
CA ARG A 413 22.00 -8.13 0.85
C ARG A 413 21.67 -8.32 -0.62
N ASP A 414 21.69 -7.24 -1.40
CA ASP A 414 21.41 -7.27 -2.83
C ASP A 414 22.37 -8.20 -3.61
N ALA A 415 23.65 -8.21 -3.22
CA ALA A 415 24.66 -9.10 -3.79
C ALA A 415 24.59 -10.56 -3.27
N SER A 416 23.60 -10.89 -2.45
CA SER A 416 23.44 -12.21 -1.83
C SER A 416 22.06 -12.81 -2.11
N GLU A 417 21.95 -14.13 -2.03
CA GLU A 417 20.65 -14.81 -2.04
C GLU A 417 20.11 -14.91 -0.60
N PRO A 418 18.79 -14.75 -0.37
CA PRO A 418 18.23 -14.85 0.98
C PRO A 418 18.47 -16.24 1.57
N GLN A 419 18.69 -16.31 2.88
CA GLN A 419 18.87 -17.58 3.58
C GLN A 419 17.58 -18.41 3.49
N GLN A 420 17.70 -19.74 3.42
CA GLN A 420 16.53 -20.60 3.55
C GLN A 420 16.02 -20.54 4.99
N LEU A 421 14.70 -20.37 5.12
CA LEU A 421 14.03 -20.50 6.41
C LEU A 421 14.17 -21.94 6.95
N PRO A 422 13.92 -22.18 8.25
CA PRO A 422 13.95 -23.52 8.83
C PRO A 422 13.10 -24.50 8.01
N PRO A 423 13.46 -25.80 7.96
CA PRO A 423 12.70 -26.80 7.21
C PRO A 423 11.20 -26.74 7.52
N LYS A 424 10.37 -26.83 6.48
CA LYS A 424 8.91 -26.82 6.63
C LYS A 424 8.45 -28.06 7.36
N LYS A 425 7.54 -27.91 8.33
CA LYS A 425 6.87 -29.02 9.01
C LYS A 425 5.52 -29.33 8.34
N SER A 426 4.85 -30.40 8.79
CA SER A 426 3.46 -30.64 8.36
C SER A 426 2.55 -29.53 8.89
N SER A 427 1.57 -29.14 8.08
CA SER A 427 0.49 -28.24 8.48
C SER A 427 -0.70 -28.98 9.08
N ASP A 428 -0.64 -30.33 9.15
CA ASP A 428 -1.68 -31.16 9.76
C ASP A 428 -1.82 -30.84 11.25
N PHE A 429 -2.95 -30.25 11.63
CA PHE A 429 -3.30 -29.97 13.01
C PHE A 429 -4.81 -29.99 13.19
N VAL A 430 -5.29 -30.56 14.29
CA VAL A 430 -6.72 -30.68 14.59
C VAL A 430 -7.02 -29.99 15.91
N MET A 431 -7.81 -28.93 15.85
CA MET A 431 -8.48 -28.38 17.03
C MET A 431 -9.80 -29.13 17.21
N ASP A 432 -9.79 -30.18 18.02
CA ASP A 432 -11.00 -30.89 18.43
C ASP A 432 -11.64 -30.17 19.61
N MET A 433 -12.76 -29.48 19.36
CA MET A 433 -13.39 -28.65 20.39
C MET A 433 -14.14 -29.48 21.43
N LYS A 434 -14.36 -30.77 21.18
CA LYS A 434 -14.94 -31.73 22.14
C LYS A 434 -13.87 -32.29 23.09
N GLN A 435 -12.61 -32.26 22.65
CA GLN A 435 -11.44 -32.67 23.44
C GLN A 435 -10.37 -31.56 23.37
N PRO A 436 -10.59 -30.41 24.04
CA PRO A 436 -9.78 -29.20 23.90
C PRO A 436 -8.42 -29.30 24.63
N ASN A 437 -7.69 -30.38 24.37
CA ASN A 437 -6.35 -30.57 24.91
C ASN A 437 -5.43 -29.48 24.35
N GLU A 438 -4.76 -28.75 25.24
CA GLU A 438 -3.85 -27.65 24.87
C GLU A 438 -4.53 -26.47 24.14
N LEU A 439 -5.86 -26.40 24.17
CA LEU A 439 -6.62 -25.26 23.66
C LEU A 439 -6.99 -24.32 24.80
N GLU A 440 -6.65 -23.04 24.67
CA GLU A 440 -7.07 -22.00 25.60
C GLU A 440 -8.11 -21.10 24.94
N LEU A 441 -9.24 -20.90 25.62
CA LEU A 441 -10.36 -20.11 25.13
C LEU A 441 -10.40 -18.74 25.82
N ASN A 442 -10.45 -17.69 25.02
CA ASN A 442 -10.72 -16.33 25.48
C ASN A 442 -11.81 -15.70 24.61
N THR A 443 -12.49 -14.69 25.15
CA THR A 443 -13.46 -13.91 24.40
C THR A 443 -13.31 -12.44 24.67
N ASN A 444 -13.48 -11.61 23.65
CA ASN A 444 -13.58 -10.16 23.82
C ASN A 444 -14.72 -9.60 22.97
N VAL A 445 -15.23 -8.44 23.37
CA VAL A 445 -16.26 -7.71 22.64
C VAL A 445 -15.82 -6.28 22.46
N TRP A 446 -16.01 -5.76 21.26
CA TRP A 446 -15.91 -4.35 20.96
C TRP A 446 -17.32 -3.77 20.73
N GLY A 447 -17.59 -2.59 21.29
CA GLY A 447 -18.95 -2.03 21.39
C GLY A 447 -19.73 -2.60 22.59
N GLY A 448 -21.04 -2.34 22.65
CA GLY A 448 -21.93 -2.73 23.76
C GLY A 448 -22.54 -4.13 23.67
N GLY A 449 -22.02 -5.00 22.79
CA GLY A 449 -22.49 -6.37 22.64
C GLY A 449 -22.07 -7.29 23.80
N LYS A 450 -22.48 -8.56 23.72
CA LYS A 450 -22.09 -9.62 24.66
C LYS A 450 -21.73 -10.91 23.92
N ILE A 451 -20.82 -11.68 24.52
CA ILE A 451 -20.52 -13.05 24.11
C ILE A 451 -20.20 -13.92 25.31
N GLU A 452 -20.69 -15.15 25.30
CA GLU A 452 -20.28 -16.22 26.22
C GLU A 452 -19.86 -17.42 25.37
N ALA A 453 -18.64 -17.91 25.55
CA ALA A 453 -18.14 -19.09 24.86
C ALA A 453 -17.57 -20.11 25.84
N LYS A 454 -17.81 -21.40 25.57
CA LYS A 454 -17.29 -22.51 26.38
C LYS A 454 -17.16 -23.80 25.56
N PHE A 455 -16.21 -24.63 25.93
CA PHE A 455 -16.14 -26.01 25.45
C PHE A 455 -17.23 -26.87 26.12
N ALA A 456 -17.89 -27.72 25.34
CA ALA A 456 -18.98 -28.61 25.74
C ALA A 456 -18.92 -29.95 24.96
N GLU A 457 -19.84 -30.87 25.25
CA GLU A 457 -19.87 -32.21 24.63
C GLU A 457 -20.08 -32.17 23.11
N GLU A 458 -20.88 -31.21 22.63
CA GLU A 458 -21.09 -30.98 21.20
C GLU A 458 -19.95 -30.21 20.50
N GLY A 459 -19.02 -29.62 21.26
CA GLY A 459 -17.91 -28.80 20.78
C GLY A 459 -17.83 -27.44 21.47
N LEU A 460 -17.23 -26.44 20.80
CA LEU A 460 -17.19 -25.06 21.26
C LEU A 460 -18.54 -24.39 20.98
N ILE A 461 -19.22 -23.96 22.03
CA ILE A 461 -20.46 -23.20 21.95
C ILE A 461 -20.14 -21.73 22.20
N ALA A 462 -20.59 -20.85 21.31
CA ALA A 462 -20.53 -19.41 21.51
C ALA A 462 -21.91 -18.77 21.30
N GLU A 463 -22.44 -18.13 22.34
CA GLU A 463 -23.70 -17.39 22.30
C GLU A 463 -23.41 -15.89 22.35
N PHE A 464 -23.95 -15.13 21.40
CA PHE A 464 -23.71 -13.71 21.28
C PHE A 464 -25.00 -12.91 21.16
N ASP A 465 -24.96 -11.65 21.61
CA ASP A 465 -26.04 -10.69 21.48
C ASP A 465 -25.48 -9.27 21.31
N PHE A 466 -25.70 -8.69 20.12
CA PHE A 466 -25.33 -7.32 19.77
C PHE A 466 -26.45 -6.31 20.04
N GLY A 467 -27.64 -6.76 20.45
CA GLY A 467 -28.78 -5.89 20.74
C GLY A 467 -29.18 -5.01 19.55
N SER A 468 -29.36 -3.71 19.81
CA SER A 468 -29.65 -2.68 18.79
C SER A 468 -28.39 -2.02 18.23
N GLU A 469 -27.21 -2.36 18.75
CA GLU A 469 -25.97 -1.70 18.39
C GLU A 469 -25.45 -2.21 17.04
N LYS A 470 -25.32 -1.28 16.10
CA LYS A 470 -24.94 -1.61 14.72
C LYS A 470 -23.44 -1.87 14.56
N GLU A 471 -22.59 -1.52 15.53
CA GLU A 471 -21.13 -1.55 15.38
C GLU A 471 -20.43 -2.60 16.27
N SER A 472 -21.17 -3.48 16.95
CA SER A 472 -20.55 -4.48 17.83
C SER A 472 -19.79 -5.57 17.07
N GLU A 473 -18.67 -6.01 17.66
CA GLU A 473 -17.84 -7.14 17.21
C GLU A 473 -17.62 -8.07 18.40
N ALA A 474 -17.85 -9.37 18.23
CA ALA A 474 -17.48 -10.38 19.22
C ALA A 474 -16.39 -11.30 18.66
N ASN A 475 -15.35 -11.50 19.45
CA ASN A 475 -14.19 -12.28 19.10
C ASN A 475 -14.09 -13.50 20.02
N ILE A 476 -13.92 -14.67 19.41
CA ILE A 476 -13.66 -15.94 20.10
C ILE A 476 -12.23 -16.31 19.75
N GLU A 477 -11.34 -16.27 20.74
CA GLU A 477 -9.92 -16.51 20.57
C GLU A 477 -9.58 -17.90 21.10
N ILE A 478 -8.92 -18.70 20.27
CA ILE A 478 -8.47 -20.04 20.60
C ILE A 478 -6.96 -20.07 20.40
N SER A 479 -6.21 -20.18 21.50
CA SER A 479 -4.76 -20.38 21.46
C SER A 479 -4.45 -21.87 21.46
N PHE A 480 -3.37 -22.27 20.79
CA PHE A 480 -2.94 -23.65 20.62
C PHE A 480 -1.41 -23.71 20.41
N PRO A 481 -0.76 -24.90 20.52
CA PRO A 481 0.66 -25.03 20.25
C PRO A 481 1.05 -24.51 18.86
N GLU A 482 2.26 -23.95 18.73
CA GLU A 482 2.73 -23.42 17.44
C GLU A 482 2.69 -24.47 16.31
N ILE A 483 2.03 -24.11 15.21
CA ILE A 483 1.98 -24.90 13.98
C ILE A 483 2.66 -24.16 12.82
N ASP A 484 3.10 -24.94 11.84
CA ASP A 484 3.65 -24.44 10.59
C ASP A 484 2.62 -24.51 9.47
N ILE A 485 2.18 -23.36 8.96
CA ILE A 485 1.18 -23.29 7.88
C ILE A 485 1.81 -23.06 6.50
N ARG A 486 3.13 -23.18 6.35
CA ARG A 486 3.79 -22.97 5.04
C ARG A 486 3.46 -24.04 4.00
N ASN A 487 2.96 -25.19 4.42
CA ASN A 487 2.50 -26.29 3.57
C ASN A 487 0.97 -26.45 3.59
N LEU A 488 0.25 -25.46 4.13
CA LEU A 488 -1.19 -25.53 4.27
C LEU A 488 -1.85 -25.61 2.89
N ASN A 489 -2.68 -26.62 2.70
CA ASN A 489 -3.55 -26.81 1.56
C ASN A 489 -4.96 -26.27 1.85
N SER A 490 -5.49 -26.51 3.06
CA SER A 490 -6.85 -26.06 3.42
C SER A 490 -7.10 -25.98 4.92
N ILE A 491 -8.08 -25.16 5.29
CA ILE A 491 -8.71 -25.15 6.61
C ILE A 491 -10.12 -25.71 6.46
N GLU A 492 -10.44 -26.75 7.24
CA GLU A 492 -11.78 -27.31 7.30
C GLU A 492 -12.43 -26.92 8.63
N ALA A 493 -13.59 -26.26 8.57
CA ALA A 493 -14.39 -25.95 9.76
C ALA A 493 -15.66 -26.79 9.77
N VAL A 494 -15.90 -27.52 10.86
CA VAL A 494 -17.17 -28.23 11.08
C VAL A 494 -17.98 -27.44 12.09
N CYS A 495 -18.98 -26.71 11.61
CA CYS A 495 -19.76 -25.79 12.44
C CYS A 495 -21.22 -25.64 11.97
N SER A 496 -22.03 -25.08 12.86
CA SER A 496 -23.42 -24.66 12.62
C SER A 496 -23.71 -23.34 13.33
N GLY A 497 -24.59 -22.53 12.77
CA GLY A 497 -25.03 -21.26 13.33
C GLY A 497 -26.55 -21.18 13.39
N SER A 498 -27.11 -20.95 14.57
CA SER A 498 -28.56 -20.82 14.78
C SER A 498 -28.95 -19.44 15.33
N CYS A 499 -29.99 -18.85 14.75
CA CYS A 499 -30.56 -17.58 15.19
C CYS A 499 -32.03 -17.49 14.73
N LYS A 500 -32.73 -16.40 15.07
CA LYS A 500 -34.10 -16.16 14.60
C LYS A 500 -34.20 -15.81 13.10
N GLU A 501 -33.12 -15.30 12.53
CA GLU A 501 -33.03 -14.81 11.15
C GLU A 501 -32.01 -15.65 10.35
N ASN A 502 -31.33 -15.05 9.37
CA ASN A 502 -30.15 -15.67 8.75
C ASN A 502 -28.91 -15.39 9.61
N PHE A 503 -28.12 -16.43 9.90
CA PHE A 503 -26.85 -16.28 10.63
C PHE A 503 -25.85 -15.42 9.84
N GLY A 504 -25.81 -15.58 8.52
CA GLY A 504 -24.83 -14.92 7.66
C GLY A 504 -23.50 -15.67 7.68
N GLY A 505 -22.39 -14.96 7.79
CA GLY A 505 -21.03 -15.52 7.81
C GLY A 505 -20.23 -15.20 9.06
N MET A 506 -18.97 -15.62 9.06
CA MET A 506 -17.96 -15.27 10.05
C MET A 506 -16.59 -15.10 9.41
N ARG A 507 -15.71 -14.33 10.06
CA ARG A 507 -14.29 -14.24 9.67
C ARG A 507 -13.43 -15.09 10.58
N LEU A 508 -12.37 -15.62 10.00
CA LEU A 508 -11.42 -16.50 10.67
C LEU A 508 -10.04 -15.88 10.50
N TYR A 509 -9.40 -15.53 11.62
CA TYR A 509 -8.07 -14.94 11.64
C TYR A 509 -7.08 -15.95 12.21
N LEU A 510 -5.92 -16.02 11.57
CA LEU A 510 -4.76 -16.78 12.02
C LEU A 510 -3.74 -15.78 12.52
N TYR A 511 -3.22 -15.98 13.72
CA TYR A 511 -2.18 -15.14 14.29
C TYR A 511 -0.90 -15.92 14.49
N ASP A 512 0.23 -15.30 14.11
CA ASP A 512 1.55 -15.79 14.49
C ASP A 512 1.89 -15.41 15.94
N ASP A 513 2.99 -15.96 16.43
CA ASP A 513 3.55 -15.71 17.77
C ASP A 513 3.98 -14.25 18.02
N GLN A 514 3.92 -13.39 17.00
CA GLN A 514 4.17 -11.95 17.08
C GLN A 514 2.86 -11.13 17.02
N GLY A 515 1.70 -11.79 16.92
CA GLY A 515 0.40 -11.14 16.87
C GLY A 515 0.04 -10.54 15.52
N GLN A 516 0.77 -10.85 14.44
CA GLN A 516 0.34 -10.51 13.08
C GLN A 516 -0.70 -11.48 12.58
N SER A 517 -1.54 -11.05 11.65
CA SER A 517 -2.63 -11.89 11.17
C SER A 517 -2.74 -12.06 9.66
N GLN A 518 -3.23 -13.23 9.29
CA GLN A 518 -3.91 -13.49 8.03
C GLN A 518 -5.36 -13.79 8.34
N TYR A 519 -6.23 -13.69 7.33
CA TYR A 519 -7.63 -14.04 7.54
C TYR A 519 -8.27 -14.69 6.32
N THR A 520 -9.39 -15.31 6.60
CA THR A 520 -10.33 -15.87 5.62
C THR A 520 -11.74 -15.75 6.21
N PHE A 521 -12.74 -16.31 5.54
CA PHE A 521 -14.13 -16.22 5.98
C PHE A 521 -14.94 -17.43 5.54
N ILE A 522 -16.08 -17.63 6.21
CA ILE A 522 -17.13 -18.57 5.81
C ILE A 522 -18.40 -17.75 5.63
N ASP A 523 -19.02 -17.88 4.46
CA ASP A 523 -20.31 -17.28 4.16
C ASP A 523 -21.44 -18.29 4.36
N ASP A 524 -22.64 -17.78 4.67
CA ASP A 524 -23.90 -18.53 4.69
C ASP A 524 -23.87 -19.79 5.58
N ILE A 525 -23.46 -19.60 6.84
CA ILE A 525 -23.42 -20.63 7.87
C ILE A 525 -24.82 -21.16 8.13
N LYS A 526 -24.97 -22.47 8.01
CA LYS A 526 -26.24 -23.19 8.14
C LYS A 526 -26.61 -23.52 9.60
N PRO A 527 -27.92 -23.62 9.91
CA PRO A 527 -28.41 -24.10 11.21
C PRO A 527 -28.00 -25.53 11.54
N GLU A 528 -27.88 -26.40 10.53
CA GLU A 528 -27.37 -27.75 10.69
C GLU A 528 -25.84 -27.81 10.62
N MET A 529 -25.25 -28.81 11.30
CA MET A 529 -23.81 -29.02 11.29
C MET A 529 -23.32 -29.29 9.85
N LYS A 530 -22.41 -28.44 9.36
CA LYS A 530 -21.81 -28.56 8.02
C LYS A 530 -20.30 -28.48 8.10
N LYS A 531 -19.67 -29.11 7.11
CA LYS A 531 -18.24 -28.97 6.84
C LYS A 531 -18.03 -27.91 5.77
N TYR A 532 -17.28 -26.87 6.11
CA TYR A 532 -16.83 -25.83 5.19
C TYR A 532 -15.34 -26.04 4.91
N ILE A 533 -14.94 -25.99 3.64
CA ILE A 533 -13.54 -26.19 3.22
C ILE A 533 -13.05 -24.88 2.61
N ILE A 534 -11.98 -24.36 3.18
CA ILE A 534 -11.35 -23.11 2.77
C ILE A 534 -9.96 -23.47 2.25
N PHE A 535 -9.76 -23.38 0.94
CA PHE A 535 -8.45 -23.63 0.35
C PHE A 535 -7.47 -22.51 0.71
N GLU A 536 -6.17 -22.82 0.75
CA GLU A 536 -5.10 -21.85 0.98
C GLU A 536 -5.22 -20.60 0.10
N SER A 537 -5.75 -20.77 -1.12
CA SER A 537 -5.93 -19.70 -2.10
C SER A 537 -7.00 -18.68 -1.70
N SER A 538 -7.75 -18.96 -0.64
CA SER A 538 -8.76 -18.07 -0.06
C SER A 538 -8.32 -17.52 1.29
N ILE A 539 -7.03 -17.61 1.62
CA ILE A 539 -6.41 -16.96 2.78
C ILE A 539 -5.74 -15.69 2.29
N TYR A 540 -6.04 -14.59 2.97
CA TYR A 540 -5.60 -13.24 2.62
C TYR A 540 -4.64 -12.69 3.66
N GLY A 541 -3.68 -11.89 3.19
CA GLY A 541 -2.61 -11.31 4.00
C GLY A 541 -1.33 -12.15 3.97
N MET A 542 -0.31 -11.68 4.67
CA MET A 542 0.98 -12.37 4.80
C MET A 542 1.44 -12.31 6.26
N LEU A 543 1.64 -13.48 6.88
CA LEU A 543 2.28 -13.57 8.19
C LEU A 543 3.79 -13.38 8.05
N ALA A 544 4.40 -12.68 8.99
CA ALA A 544 5.84 -12.69 9.10
C ALA A 544 6.35 -14.09 9.48
N LYS A 545 5.71 -14.74 10.46
CA LYS A 545 6.13 -16.07 10.95
C LYS A 545 5.06 -17.12 10.68
N SER A 546 4.87 -17.44 9.40
CA SER A 546 3.96 -18.53 8.98
C SER A 546 4.31 -19.92 9.51
N PHE A 547 5.48 -20.10 10.15
CA PHE A 547 5.89 -21.34 10.81
C PHE A 547 5.63 -21.39 12.32
N ALA A 548 5.03 -20.34 12.90
CA ALA A 548 4.78 -20.20 14.33
C ALA A 548 3.36 -19.65 14.59
N VAL A 549 2.36 -20.22 13.91
CA VAL A 549 0.95 -19.85 14.13
C VAL A 549 0.44 -20.51 15.39
N ASN A 550 -0.10 -19.74 16.33
CA ASN A 550 -0.49 -20.24 17.65
C ASN A 550 -1.87 -19.77 18.13
N LYS A 551 -2.57 -18.98 17.32
CA LYS A 551 -3.87 -18.44 17.70
C LYS A 551 -4.82 -18.34 16.51
N PHE A 552 -6.05 -18.73 16.74
CA PHE A 552 -7.17 -18.70 15.79
C PHE A 552 -8.28 -17.85 16.39
N VAL A 553 -8.70 -16.81 15.69
CA VAL A 553 -9.75 -15.90 16.17
C VAL A 553 -10.92 -15.93 15.22
N ILE A 554 -12.10 -16.20 15.78
CA ILE A 554 -13.37 -16.16 15.08
C ILE A 554 -14.00 -14.82 15.38
N LYS A 555 -14.26 -14.04 14.33
CA LYS A 555 -14.91 -12.74 14.46
C LYS A 555 -16.33 -12.80 13.96
N LEU A 556 -17.26 -12.50 14.86
CA LEU A 556 -18.67 -12.27 14.57
C LEU A 556 -18.91 -10.76 14.57
N TRP A 557 -19.28 -10.21 13.41
CA TRP A 557 -19.30 -8.76 13.22
C TRP A 557 -20.64 -8.27 12.71
N ALA A 558 -21.19 -7.21 13.30
CA ALA A 558 -22.45 -6.61 12.88
C ALA A 558 -22.32 -5.62 11.70
N LYS A 559 -21.14 -5.01 11.44
CA LYS A 559 -20.93 -4.01 10.36
C LYS A 559 -19.63 -4.28 9.61
N PRO A 560 -19.58 -4.11 8.28
CA PRO A 560 -18.33 -4.33 7.54
C PRO A 560 -17.26 -3.25 7.87
N TRP A 561 -15.98 -3.65 7.96
CA TRP A 561 -14.87 -2.74 7.59
C TRP A 561 -14.99 -2.48 6.09
N TYR A 562 -14.62 -1.27 5.68
CA TYR A 562 -14.92 -0.55 4.44
C TYR A 562 -15.12 -1.31 3.10
N TYR A 563 -14.79 -2.60 2.94
CA TYR A 563 -14.75 -3.26 1.62
C TYR A 563 -15.30 -4.69 1.55
N THR A 564 -15.86 -5.27 2.63
CA THR A 564 -16.46 -6.62 2.52
C THR A 564 -17.74 -6.87 3.27
N ASN A 565 -18.68 -7.50 2.56
CA ASN A 565 -19.98 -7.90 3.09
C ASN A 565 -19.95 -9.22 3.89
N GLN A 566 -18.79 -9.84 4.11
CA GLN A 566 -18.69 -11.08 4.89
C GLN A 566 -18.75 -10.78 6.39
N ARG A 567 -19.95 -10.99 6.95
CA ARG A 567 -20.30 -10.64 8.31
C ARG A 567 -21.40 -11.54 8.85
N THR A 568 -21.59 -11.49 10.16
CA THR A 568 -22.75 -12.08 10.81
C THR A 568 -23.93 -11.13 10.60
N THR A 569 -25.02 -11.62 10.02
CA THR A 569 -26.23 -10.80 9.80
C THR A 569 -27.18 -10.84 10.99
N ALA A 570 -27.01 -11.83 11.87
CA ALA A 570 -27.80 -11.99 13.07
C ALA A 570 -27.42 -10.97 14.15
N LYS A 571 -28.43 -10.41 14.83
CA LYS A 571 -28.23 -9.58 16.04
C LYS A 571 -27.85 -10.42 17.26
N SER A 572 -28.40 -11.62 17.35
CA SER A 572 -28.05 -12.59 18.38
C SER A 572 -28.19 -14.00 17.84
N GLY A 573 -27.43 -14.93 18.40
CA GLY A 573 -27.42 -16.31 17.92
C GLY A 573 -26.45 -17.19 18.69
N LYS A 574 -26.40 -18.45 18.28
CA LYS A 574 -25.52 -19.48 18.81
C LYS A 574 -24.68 -20.06 17.66
N LEU A 575 -23.36 -20.04 17.82
CA LEU A 575 -22.40 -20.73 16.97
C LEU A 575 -21.95 -22.00 17.71
N VAL A 576 -21.94 -23.13 17.01
CA VAL A 576 -21.36 -24.39 17.50
C VAL A 576 -20.28 -24.83 16.54
N ILE A 577 -19.10 -25.13 17.07
CA ILE A 577 -17.94 -25.59 16.30
C ILE A 577 -17.48 -26.91 16.89
N GLU A 578 -17.56 -27.98 16.10
CA GLU A 578 -17.09 -29.28 16.51
C GLU A 578 -15.57 -29.38 16.39
N LYS A 579 -15.01 -28.94 15.26
CA LYS A 579 -13.57 -28.99 15.01
C LYS A 579 -13.13 -28.03 13.93
N ILE A 580 -11.86 -27.63 14.01
CA ILE A 580 -11.12 -26.96 12.94
C ILE A 580 -9.91 -27.83 12.58
N ILE A 581 -9.74 -28.12 11.29
CA ILE A 581 -8.68 -28.98 10.79
C ILE A 581 -7.81 -28.19 9.81
N PHE A 582 -6.53 -28.08 10.11
CA PHE A 582 -5.50 -27.62 9.19
C PHE A 582 -4.95 -28.83 8.45
N LYS A 583 -4.85 -28.73 7.12
CA LYS A 583 -4.31 -29.76 6.22
C LYS A 583 -3.32 -29.17 5.26
#